data_AF-A0A0B0IF52-F1
#
_entry.id   AF-A0A0B0IF52-F1
#
_cell.length_a   1.000
_cell.length_b   1.000
_cell.length_c   1.000
_cell.angle_alpha   90.00
_cell.angle_beta   90.00
_cell.angle_gamma   90.00
#
_symmetry.space_group_name_H-M   'P 1'
#
loop_
_entity.id
_entity.type
_entity.pdbx_description
1 polymer ?
#
loop_
_entity_poly.entity_id
_entity_poly.type
_entity_poly.pdbx_seq_one_letter_code
_entity_poly.pdbx_strand_id
1 'polypeptide(L)'
;MEHQPLTYFEKLENVYVLMETKRMLQVKLEQVKQGNQPTNVIEEDLRKIDEEIAEYTDGISPEPNGTITSSLFNPAVTNKLEKNDT
;
A
#
# COMPACT_ATOMS: atom_id res chain seq x y z
N MET A 1 -4.91 15.92 16.19
CA MET A 1 -3.56 15.79 16.78
C MET A 1 -2.60 15.93 15.63
N GLU A 2 -1.58 16.79 15.73
CA GLU A 2 -0.54 16.86 14.71
C GLU A 2 0.28 15.57 14.81
N HIS A 3 -0.01 14.61 13.94
CA HIS A 3 0.78 13.39 13.85
C HIS A 3 2.15 13.78 13.32
N GLN A 4 3.21 13.40 14.04
CA GLN A 4 4.56 13.59 13.51
C GLN A 4 4.68 12.84 12.19
N PRO A 5 5.32 13.44 11.17
CA PRO A 5 5.51 12.76 9.90
C PRO A 5 6.32 11.48 10.11
N LEU A 6 5.84 10.36 9.57
CA LEU A 6 6.53 9.08 9.64
C LEU A 6 7.90 9.17 8.98
N THR A 7 8.89 8.50 9.57
CA THR A 7 10.17 8.26 8.93
C THR A 7 10.00 7.36 7.72
N TYR A 8 10.95 7.41 6.80
CA TYR A 8 10.96 6.54 5.61
C TYR A 8 10.89 5.04 5.96
N PHE A 9 11.57 4.63 7.03
CA PHE A 9 11.55 3.24 7.48
C PHE A 9 10.17 2.83 8.01
N GLU A 10 9.51 3.68 8.81
CA GLU A 10 8.15 3.43 9.29
C GLU A 10 7.13 3.39 8.14
N LYS A 11 7.28 4.26 7.13
CA LYS A 11 6.47 4.18 5.90
C LYS A 11 6.63 2.82 5.20
N LEU A 12 7.86 2.31 5.09
CA LEU A 12 8.12 1.01 4.47
C LEU A 12 7.53 -0.15 5.27
N GLU A 13 7.66 -0.13 6.60
CA GLU A 13 7.05 -1.13 7.47
C GLU A 13 5.53 -1.13 7.33
N ASN A 14 4.91 0.06 7.31
CA ASN A 14 3.47 0.20 7.11
C ASN A 14 3.04 -0.33 5.73
N VAL A 15 3.75 0.02 4.66
CA VAL A 15 3.48 -0.51 3.31
C VAL A 15 3.55 -2.04 3.30
N TYR A 16 4.56 -2.63 3.94
CA TYR A 16 4.68 -4.09 4.01
C TYR A 16 3.49 -4.75 4.73
N VAL A 17 3.10 -4.21 5.88
CA VAL A 17 1.93 -4.69 6.64
C VAL A 17 0.64 -4.57 5.82
N LEU A 18 0.46 -3.44 5.13
CA LEU A 18 -0.71 -3.20 4.27
C LEU A 18 -0.77 -4.18 3.10
N MET A 19 0.37 -4.46 2.45
CA MET A 19 0.44 -5.43 1.35
C MET A 19 0.09 -6.85 1.80
N GLU A 20 0.58 -7.29 2.96
CA GLU A 20 0.23 -8.61 3.50
C GLU A 20 -1.26 -8.67 3.89
N THR A 21 -1.77 -7.62 4.51
CA THR A 21 -3.19 -7.51 4.87
C THR A 21 -4.08 -7.54 3.63
N LYS A 22 -3.71 -6.81 2.56
CA LYS A 22 -4.39 -6.83 1.26
C LYS A 22 -4.44 -8.25 0.70
N ARG A 23 -3.31 -8.97 0.70
CA ARG A 23 -3.23 -10.36 0.23
C ARG A 23 -4.18 -11.26 1.01
N MET A 24 -4.22 -11.15 2.34
CA MET A 24 -5.13 -11.92 3.19
C MET A 24 -6.61 -11.61 2.88
N LEU A 25 -6.96 -10.33 2.70
CA LEU A 25 -8.31 -9.90 2.36
C LEU A 25 -8.73 -10.36 0.96
N GLN A 26 -7.83 -10.36 -0.02
CA GLN A 26 -8.09 -10.90 -1.35
C GLN A 26 -8.41 -12.40 -1.30
N VAL A 27 -7.64 -13.18 -0.54
CA VAL A 27 -7.94 -14.61 -0.33
C VAL A 27 -9.31 -14.79 0.32
N LYS A 28 -9.62 -13.99 1.35
CA LYS A 28 -10.92 -14.03 2.04
C LYS A 28 -12.07 -13.63 1.12
N LEU A 29 -11.87 -12.62 0.27
CA LEU A 29 -12.85 -12.16 -0.71
C LEU A 29 -13.26 -13.30 -1.64
N GLU A 30 -12.28 -14.03 -2.17
CA GLU A 30 -12.54 -15.16 -3.07
C GLU A 30 -13.30 -16.30 -2.35
N GLN A 31 -13.01 -16.56 -1.08
CA GLN A 31 -13.77 -17.52 -0.27
C GLN A 31 -15.22 -17.08 -0.04
N VAL A 32 -15.44 -15.80 0.30
CA VAL A 32 -16.77 -15.22 0.56
C VAL A 32 -17.62 -15.18 -0.71
N LYS A 33 -17.02 -14.86 -1.86
CA LYS A 33 -17.68 -14.92 -3.18
C LYS A 33 -18.20 -16.32 -3.49
N GLN A 34 -17.40 -17.36 -3.22
CA GLN A 34 -17.83 -18.75 -3.40
C GLN A 34 -19.01 -19.12 -2.50
N GLY A 35 -19.14 -18.48 -1.33
CA GLY A 35 -20.25 -18.64 -0.41
C GLY A 35 -21.50 -17.81 -0.72
N ASN A 36 -21.52 -17.03 -1.81
CA ASN A 36 -22.58 -16.05 -2.14
C ASN A 36 -22.90 -15.09 -0.97
N GLN A 37 -21.90 -14.77 -0.16
CA GLN A 37 -22.01 -13.83 0.95
C GLN A 37 -21.70 -12.41 0.50
N PRO A 38 -22.21 -11.38 1.19
CA PRO A 38 -21.92 -9.99 0.86
C PRO A 38 -20.42 -9.69 0.99
N THR A 39 -19.85 -9.08 -0.06
CA THR A 39 -18.41 -8.77 -0.18
C THR A 39 -18.07 -7.29 0.04
N ASN A 40 -19.09 -6.44 0.13
CA ASN A 40 -18.97 -4.98 0.13
C ASN A 40 -18.00 -4.44 1.20
N VAL A 41 -17.98 -5.03 2.39
CA VAL A 41 -17.06 -4.61 3.47
C VAL A 41 -15.61 -4.92 3.10
N ILE A 42 -15.35 -6.12 2.56
CA ILE A 42 -13.99 -6.53 2.19
C ILE A 42 -13.50 -5.71 0.99
N GLU A 43 -14.36 -5.42 0.02
CA GLU A 43 -14.04 -4.58 -1.13
C GLU A 43 -13.72 -3.13 -0.72
N GLU A 44 -14.48 -2.59 0.23
CA GLU A 44 -14.23 -1.26 0.77
C GLU A 44 -12.92 -1.19 1.59
N ASP A 45 -12.63 -2.21 2.39
CA ASP A 45 -11.36 -2.28 3.12
C ASP A 45 -10.17 -2.44 2.18
N LEU A 46 -10.30 -3.23 1.11
CA LEU A 46 -9.29 -3.33 0.05
C LEU A 46 -9.04 -1.97 -0.63
N ARG A 47 -10.10 -1.20 -0.91
CA ARG A 47 -9.99 0.15 -1.49
C ARG A 47 -9.21 1.09 -0.56
N LYS A 48 -9.51 1.08 0.74
CA LYS A 48 -8.80 1.90 1.74
C LYS A 48 -7.32 1.55 1.84
N ILE A 49 -7.00 0.26 1.82
CA ILE A 49 -5.61 -0.19 1.85
C ILE A 49 -4.85 0.31 0.61
N ASP A 50 -5.47 0.29 -0.57
CA ASP A 50 -4.85 0.81 -1.79
C ASP A 50 -4.59 2.32 -1.72
N GLU A 51 -5.50 3.08 -1.10
CA GLU A 51 -5.33 4.51 -0.84
C GLU A 51 -4.19 4.78 0.15
N GLU A 52 -4.11 4.01 1.23
CA GLU A 52 -3.07 4.18 2.26
C GLU A 52 -1.67 3.78 1.74
N ILE A 53 -1.58 2.72 0.93
CA ILE A 53 -0.33 2.36 0.24
C ILE A 53 0.12 3.51 -0.67
N ALA A 54 -0.79 4.08 -1.46
CA ALA A 54 -0.47 5.18 -2.35
C ALA A 54 0.01 6.43 -1.58
N GLU A 55 -0.55 6.70 -0.40
CA GLU A 55 -0.09 7.79 0.47
C GLU A 55 1.32 7.56 0.99
N TYR A 56 1.67 6.34 1.39
CA TYR A 56 3.03 6.03 1.85
C TYR A 56 4.07 5.93 0.74
N THR A 57 3.67 5.68 -0.50
CA THR A 57 4.56 5.54 -1.66
C THR A 57 4.55 6.75 -2.60
N ASP A 58 3.92 7.85 -2.21
CA ASP A 58 3.74 9.05 -3.04
C ASP A 58 3.15 8.72 -4.44
N GLY A 59 2.21 7.77 -4.48
CA GLY A 59 1.54 7.29 -5.69
C GLY A 59 2.34 6.27 -6.52
N ILE A 60 3.52 5.85 -6.08
CA ILE A 60 4.28 4.78 -6.75
C ILE A 60 3.62 3.43 -6.42
N SER A 61 2.95 2.84 -7.41
CA SER A 61 2.33 1.53 -7.24
C SER A 61 3.41 0.45 -7.02
N PRO A 62 3.32 -0.37 -5.96
CA PRO A 62 4.13 -1.58 -5.86
C PRO A 62 3.79 -2.53 -7.02
N GLU A 63 4.76 -3.35 -7.43
CA GLU A 63 4.56 -4.29 -8.53
C GLU A 63 3.44 -5.31 -8.20
N PRO A 64 2.66 -5.75 -9.20
CA PRO A 64 1.50 -6.63 -9.02
C PRO A 64 1.81 -7.98 -8.35
N ASN A 65 3.08 -8.37 -8.33
CA ASN A 65 3.63 -9.61 -7.78
C ASN A 65 3.90 -9.53 -6.27
N GLY A 66 3.65 -8.39 -5.61
CA GLY A 66 3.94 -8.20 -4.19
C GLY A 66 5.44 -8.04 -3.89
N THR A 67 6.28 -8.05 -4.92
CA THR A 67 7.69 -7.72 -4.81
C THR A 67 7.80 -6.21 -4.70
N ILE A 68 8.12 -5.72 -3.51
CA ILE A 68 8.54 -4.33 -3.34
C ILE A 68 9.85 -4.18 -4.10
N THR A 69 9.80 -3.63 -5.31
CA THR A 69 11.01 -3.45 -6.12
C THR A 69 11.93 -2.45 -5.45
N SER A 70 13.22 -2.61 -5.72
CA SER A 70 14.30 -1.73 -5.25
C SER A 70 14.04 -0.24 -5.47
N SER A 71 13.12 0.15 -6.34
CA SER A 71 12.63 1.52 -6.56
C SER A 71 11.97 2.15 -5.32
N LEU A 72 11.19 1.37 -4.55
CA LEU A 72 10.59 1.84 -3.29
C LEU A 72 11.58 1.80 -2.12
N PHE A 73 12.68 1.03 -2.25
CA PHE A 73 13.73 0.91 -1.24
C PHE A 73 14.97 1.76 -1.51
N ASN A 74 15.05 2.42 -2.66
CA ASN A 74 16.20 3.25 -3.01
C ASN A 74 15.88 4.73 -2.76
N PRO A 75 16.33 5.31 -1.63
CA PRO A 75 16.11 6.72 -1.33
C PRO A 75 16.74 7.67 -2.37
N ALA A 76 17.66 7.20 -3.22
CA ALA A 76 18.20 8.00 -4.33
C ALA A 76 17.23 8.17 -5.52
N VAL A 77 16.17 7.36 -5.59
CA VAL A 77 15.15 7.41 -6.67
C VAL A 77 14.02 8.38 -6.30
N THR A 78 13.60 8.39 -5.02
CA THR A 78 12.58 9.34 -4.51
C THR A 78 13.12 10.78 -4.45
N ASN A 79 14.40 10.96 -4.12
CA ASN A 79 15.07 12.28 -4.04
C ASN A 79 15.22 13.01 -5.40
N LYS A 80 14.83 12.37 -6.52
CA LYS A 80 14.77 13.01 -7.85
C LYS A 80 13.42 13.66 -8.16
N LEU A 81 12.34 13.32 -7.45
CA LEU A 81 11.05 14.01 -7.63
C LEU A 81 10.99 15.33 -6.83
N GLU A 82 11.62 15.41 -5.66
CA GLU A 82 11.64 16.64 -4.84
C GLU A 82 12.49 17.79 -5.41
N LYS A 83 13.24 17.58 -6.49
CA LYS A 83 14.19 18.58 -7.04
C LYS A 83 13.78 19.22 -8.36
N ASN A 84 12.58 18.94 -8.87
CA ASN A 84 12.12 19.51 -10.15
C ASN A 84 11.14 20.69 -10.00
N ASP A 85 10.96 21.23 -8.79
CA ASP A 85 10.25 22.50 -8.56
C ASP A 85 11.24 23.64 -8.29
N THR A 86 12.19 23.88 -9.21
CA THR A 86 13.00 25.12 -9.23
C THR A 86 13.16 25.64 -10.64
#